data_AF-A0AAJ1F2U2-F1
#
_entry.id   AF-A0AAJ1F2U2-F1
#
_cell.length_a   1.000
_cell.length_b   1.000
_cell.length_c   1.000
_cell.angle_alpha   90.00
_cell.angle_beta   90.00
_cell.angle_gamma   90.00
#
_symmetry.space_group_name_H-M   'P 1'
#
loop_
_entity.id
_entity.type
_entity.pdbx_description
1 polymer ?
#
loop_
_entity_poly.entity_id
_entity_poly.type
_entity_poly.pdbx_seq_one_letter_code
_entity_poly.pdbx_strand_id
1 'polypeptide(L)'
;LDTYGIPLDKNYILQTQGKEPSQIEAEILITDFLKTQRRIDGIFASSDLAALGALYALKRANLKVPEQVKLIGFDNTLYSRLPTPSISTIE
;
A
#
# COMPACT_ATOMS: atom_id res chain seq x y z
N LEU A 1 -7.97 11.50 -9.95
CA LEU A 1 -9.23 10.74 -10.10
C LEU A 1 -10.25 11.57 -10.87
N ASP A 2 -10.54 12.79 -10.42
CA ASP A 2 -11.47 13.74 -11.06
C ASP A 2 -11.16 14.03 -12.55
N THR A 3 -9.88 14.22 -12.90
CA THR A 3 -9.43 14.44 -14.29
C THR A 3 -9.89 13.34 -15.25
N TYR A 4 -10.06 12.11 -14.75
CA TYR A 4 -10.48 10.94 -15.54
C TYR A 4 -11.94 10.54 -15.27
N GLY A 5 -12.70 11.35 -14.51
CA GLY A 5 -14.10 11.05 -14.18
C GLY A 5 -14.30 9.82 -13.29
N ILE A 6 -13.26 9.39 -12.56
CA ILE A 6 -13.34 8.22 -11.67
C ILE A 6 -13.80 8.71 -10.29
N PRO A 7 -14.97 8.26 -9.78
CA PRO A 7 -15.44 8.68 -8.47
C PRO A 7 -14.56 8.10 -7.35
N LEU A 8 -14.27 8.91 -6.34
CA LEU A 8 -13.53 8.48 -5.16
C LEU A 8 -14.42 7.61 -4.25
N ASP A 9 -14.11 6.32 -4.18
CA ASP A 9 -14.72 5.43 -3.20
C ASP A 9 -13.91 5.44 -1.90
N LYS A 10 -14.50 6.02 -0.84
CA LYS A 10 -13.86 6.16 0.47
C LYS A 10 -13.52 4.81 1.14
N ASN A 11 -14.12 3.70 0.70
CA ASN A 11 -13.77 2.37 1.21
C ASN A 11 -12.35 1.92 0.81
N TYR A 12 -11.73 2.58 -0.17
CA TYR A 12 -10.35 2.33 -0.60
C TYR A 12 -9.35 3.33 0.01
N ILE A 13 -9.79 4.19 0.94
CA ILE A 13 -8.93 5.12 1.66
C ILE A 13 -8.69 4.55 3.06
N LEU A 14 -7.45 4.17 3.34
CA LEU A 14 -7.04 3.59 4.62
C LEU A 14 -6.10 4.57 5.32
N GLN A 15 -6.40 4.90 6.58
CA GLN A 15 -5.69 5.94 7.32
C GLN A 15 -5.62 5.63 8.81
N THR A 16 -4.54 6.06 9.46
CA THR A 16 -4.41 6.10 10.91
C THR A 16 -4.89 7.45 11.45
N GLN A 17 -5.02 7.57 12.77
CA GLN A 17 -5.38 8.85 13.38
C GLN A 17 -4.15 9.77 13.47
N GLY A 18 -4.18 10.88 12.71
CA GLY A 18 -3.36 12.06 12.96
C GLY A 18 -1.93 12.10 12.40
N LYS A 19 -1.42 11.02 11.79
CA LYS A 19 -0.08 10.98 11.18
C LYS A 19 -0.02 9.92 10.07
N GLU A 20 1.09 9.89 9.34
CA GLU A 20 1.36 8.79 8.41
C GLU A 20 1.45 7.45 9.14
N PRO A 21 0.93 6.36 8.55
CA PRO A 21 1.03 5.03 9.15
C PRO A 21 2.50 4.59 9.28
N SER A 22 2.88 4.11 10.45
CA SER A 22 4.09 3.31 10.60
C SER A 22 3.99 2.01 9.79
N GLN A 23 5.12 1.33 9.61
CA GLN A 23 5.16 0.03 8.91
C GLN A 23 4.18 -1.00 9.49
N ILE A 24 4.06 -1.08 10.82
CA ILE A 24 3.17 -2.02 11.49
C ILE A 24 1.70 -1.62 11.30
N GLU A 25 1.38 -0.33 11.44
CA GLU A 25 0.02 0.16 11.24
C GLU A 25 -0.46 -0.07 9.80
N ALA A 26 0.40 0.18 8.80
CA ALA A 26 0.10 -0.10 7.41
C ALA A 26 -0.13 -1.59 7.15
N GLU A 27 0.70 -2.47 7.73
CA GLU A 27 0.51 -3.92 7.61
C GLU A 27 -0.85 -4.36 8.17
N ILE A 28 -1.27 -3.82 9.31
CA ILE A 28 -2.58 -4.10 9.92
C ILE A 28 -3.72 -3.57 9.04
N LEU A 29 -3.65 -2.32 8.58
CA LEU A 29 -4.67 -1.71 7.72
C LEU A 29 -4.91 -2.52 6.44
N ILE A 30 -3.84 -2.93 5.76
CA ILE A 30 -3.96 -3.75 4.55
C ILE A 30 -4.49 -5.15 4.88
N THR A 31 -4.00 -5.77 5.96
CA THR A 31 -4.50 -7.09 6.39
C THR A 31 -6.00 -7.06 6.66
N ASP A 32 -6.49 -6.03 7.34
CA ASP A 32 -7.92 -5.86 7.63
C ASP A 32 -8.73 -5.54 6.37
N PHE A 33 -8.19 -4.72 5.46
CA PHE A 33 -8.82 -4.45 4.18
C PHE A 33 -8.98 -5.74 3.34
N LEU A 34 -7.96 -6.60 3.28
CA LEU A 34 -8.02 -7.85 2.51
C LEU A 34 -9.11 -8.80 3.02
N LYS A 35 -9.47 -8.76 4.31
CA LYS A 35 -10.58 -9.56 4.88
C LYS A 35 -11.94 -9.14 4.32
N THR A 36 -12.08 -7.91 3.82
CA THR A 36 -13.33 -7.43 3.20
C THR A 36 -13.60 -8.07 1.83
N GLN A 37 -12.63 -8.81 1.28
CA GLN A 37 -12.67 -9.43 -0.05
C GLN A 37 -12.94 -8.44 -1.20
N ARG A 38 -12.73 -7.14 -0.96
CA ARG A 38 -12.70 -6.13 -2.01
C ARG A 38 -11.50 -6.34 -2.91
N ARG A 39 -11.73 -6.21 -4.22
CA ARG A 39 -10.66 -6.37 -5.20
C ARG A 39 -9.85 -5.08 -5.27
N ILE A 40 -8.53 -5.23 -5.21
CA ILE A 40 -7.56 -4.18 -5.53
C ILE A 40 -6.56 -4.74 -6.54
N ASP A 41 -6.10 -3.87 -7.43
CA ASP A 41 -5.02 -4.14 -8.38
C ASP A 41 -3.77 -3.32 -8.07
N GLY A 42 -3.87 -2.37 -7.12
CA GLY A 42 -2.77 -1.53 -6.71
C GLY A 42 -2.97 -0.86 -5.35
N ILE A 43 -1.85 -0.50 -4.71
CA ILE A 43 -1.78 0.31 -3.49
C ILE A 43 -0.85 1.49 -3.76
N PHE A 44 -1.32 2.69 -3.42
CA PHE A 44 -0.50 3.89 -3.32
C PHE A 44 -0.35 4.23 -1.84
N ALA A 45 0.84 4.00 -1.29
CA ALA A 45 1.15 4.26 0.11
C ALA A 45 1.69 5.68 0.29
N SER A 46 1.38 6.30 1.43
CA SER A 46 1.78 7.68 1.73
C SER A 46 3.29 7.86 1.98
N SER A 47 4.02 6.79 2.26
CA SER A 47 5.47 6.77 2.47
C SER A 47 6.03 5.37 2.19
N ASP A 48 7.34 5.27 2.05
CA ASP A 48 8.05 4.00 1.83
C ASP A 48 7.92 3.03 3.01
N LEU A 49 7.82 3.57 4.24
CA LEU A 49 7.55 2.76 5.44
C LEU A 49 6.15 2.16 5.40
N ALA A 50 5.14 2.94 5.00
CA ALA A 50 3.78 2.44 4.81
C ALA A 50 3.73 1.41 3.66
N ALA A 51 4.46 1.66 2.57
CA ALA A 51 4.56 0.72 1.45
C ALA A 51 5.19 -0.61 1.90
N LEU A 52 6.24 -0.57 2.74
CA LEU A 52 6.87 -1.77 3.29
C LEU A 52 5.88 -2.60 4.12
N GLY A 53 5.04 -1.94 4.94
CA GLY A 53 3.97 -2.59 5.68
C GLY A 53 2.93 -3.26 4.77
N ALA A 54 2.51 -2.55 3.72
CA ALA A 54 1.60 -3.10 2.72
C ALA A 54 2.20 -4.32 2.00
N LEU A 55 3.49 -4.28 1.64
CA LEU A 55 4.18 -5.41 1.01
C LEU A 55 4.18 -6.65 1.91
N TYR A 56 4.39 -6.48 3.22
CA TYR A 56 4.33 -7.60 4.16
C TYR A 56 2.92 -8.18 4.28
N ALA A 57 1.89 -7.35 4.36
CA ALA A 57 0.50 -7.82 4.38
C ALA A 57 0.14 -8.61 3.10
N LEU A 58 0.50 -8.09 1.93
CA LEU A 58 0.29 -8.77 0.64
C LEU A 58 1.02 -10.12 0.58
N LYS A 59 2.28 -10.17 1.00
CA LYS A 59 3.05 -11.42 1.07
C LYS A 59 2.42 -12.45 1.99
N ARG A 60 1.97 -12.06 3.19
CA ARG A 60 1.28 -12.96 4.12
C ARG A 60 -0.04 -13.49 3.56
N ALA A 61 -0.71 -12.70 2.74
CA ALA A 61 -1.91 -13.11 2.01
C ALA A 61 -1.61 -13.94 0.74
N ASN A 62 -0.35 -14.30 0.49
CA ASN A 62 0.10 -14.98 -0.73
C ASN A 62 -0.25 -14.22 -2.04
N LEU A 63 -0.33 -12.89 -1.97
CA LEU A 63 -0.52 -12.03 -3.14
C LEU A 63 0.84 -11.58 -3.68
N LYS A 64 1.04 -11.83 -4.98
CA LYS A 64 2.28 -11.46 -5.67
C LYS A 64 2.30 -9.98 -6.04
N VAL A 65 3.43 -9.35 -5.78
CA VAL A 65 3.76 -7.99 -6.20
C VAL A 65 4.89 -8.09 -7.21
N PRO A 66 4.77 -7.51 -8.42
CA PRO A 66 3.66 -6.68 -8.91
C PRO A 66 2.53 -7.45 -9.64
N GLU A 67 2.60 -8.78 -9.78
CA GLU A 67 1.77 -9.53 -10.73
C GLU A 67 0.27 -9.52 -10.40
N GLN A 68 -0.09 -9.46 -9.12
CA GLN A 68 -1.49 -9.44 -8.68
C GLN A 68 -1.89 -8.09 -8.10
N VAL A 69 -0.98 -7.47 -7.33
CA VAL A 69 -1.19 -6.14 -6.73
C VAL A 69 0.06 -5.30 -6.95
N LYS A 70 -0.12 -4.15 -7.60
CA LYS A 70 0.94 -3.14 -7.77
C LYS A 70 1.15 -2.39 -6.46
N LEU A 71 2.37 -1.95 -6.19
CA LEU A 71 2.68 -1.21 -4.98
C LEU A 71 3.61 -0.05 -5.29
N ILE A 72 3.19 1.16 -4.90
CA ILE A 72 3.97 2.38 -5.02
C ILE A 72 4.04 3.03 -3.63
N GLY A 73 5.25 3.42 -3.21
CA GLY A 73 5.53 4.23 -2.03
C GLY A 73 5.88 5.69 -2.38
N PHE A 74 6.44 6.40 -1.40
CA PHE A 74 6.79 7.82 -1.47
C PHE A 74 8.00 8.06 -0.52
N ASP A 75 8.82 9.07 -0.77
CA ASP A 75 10.03 9.49 -0.01
C ASP A 75 11.39 8.95 -0.48
N ASN A 76 11.46 7.96 -1.39
CA ASN A 76 12.71 7.41 -1.95
C ASN A 76 13.80 7.05 -0.89
N THR A 77 13.37 6.51 0.23
CA THR A 77 14.21 6.10 1.36
C THR A 77 14.84 4.72 1.13
N LEU A 78 15.74 4.31 2.04
CA LEU A 78 16.31 2.96 2.03
C LEU A 78 15.25 1.84 2.09
N TYR A 79 14.09 2.10 2.70
CA TYR A 79 13.01 1.12 2.84
C TYR A 79 12.37 0.73 1.50
N SER A 80 12.50 1.54 0.46
CA SER A 80 12.06 1.16 -0.90
C SER A 80 13.02 0.17 -1.58
N ARG A 81 14.29 0.16 -1.21
CA ARG A 81 15.36 -0.58 -1.93
C ARG A 81 15.71 -1.93 -1.30
N LEU A 82 15.55 -2.06 0.02
CA LEU A 82 15.88 -3.27 0.76
C LEU A 82 14.96 -4.49 0.50
N PRO A 83 13.62 -4.36 0.37
CA PRO A 83 12.76 -5.53 0.23
C PRO A 83 12.88 -6.18 -1.16
N THR A 84 12.43 -7.44 -1.27
CA THR A 84 12.25 -8.15 -2.55
C THR A 84 10.77 -8.51 -2.75
N PRO A 85 10.09 -8.03 -3.81
CA PRO A 85 10.57 -7.05 -4.78
C PRO A 85 10.89 -5.70 -4.10
N SER A 86 11.75 -4.90 -4.76
CA SER A 86 11.92 -3.49 -4.39
C SER A 86 10.62 -2.73 -4.63
N ILE A 87 10.40 -1.68 -3.86
CA ILE A 87 9.20 -0.84 -3.93
C ILE A 87 9.45 0.29 -4.93
N SER A 88 8.54 0.49 -5.89
CA SER A 88 8.55 1.70 -6.73
C SER A 88 8.18 2.89 -5.85
N THR A 89 8.90 4.00 -5.96
CA THR A 89 8.75 5.15 -5.06
C THR A 89 8.87 6.47 -5.83
N ILE A 90 8.35 7.54 -5.26
CA ILE A 90 8.36 8.90 -5.79
C ILE A 90 9.12 9.81 -4.81
N GLU A 91 9.82 10.81 -5.34
CA GLU A 91 10.47 11.91 -4.62
C GLU A 91 9.83 13.25 -5.00
#